data_AF-A0A2S2DX12-F1
#
_entry.id   AF-A0A2S2DX12-F1
#
_cell.length_a   1.000
_cell.length_b   1.000
_cell.length_c   1.000
_cell.angle_alpha   90.00
_cell.angle_beta   90.00
_cell.angle_gamma   90.00
#
_symmetry.space_group_name_H-M   'P 1'
#
loop_
_entity.id
_entity.type
_entity.pdbx_description
1 polymer ?
#
loop_
_entity_poly.entity_id
_entity_poly.type
_entity_poly.pdbx_seq_one_letter_code
_entity_poly.pdbx_strand_id
1 'polypeptide(L)'
;MLFTSFCSLAQTKVPYVDYKGHIYYQNKQIGNLTKEGSLDNNGMVVTKVNGNGEIIDSNGKQLGKLAKGSSFVYYFNDKTEKYTIGKPSHNGMCEVKNSDGQTVMLLHNNYKQQVACAIHCLHENHCMPSDAEHKHK
;
A
#
# COMPACT_ATOMS: atom_id res chain seq x y z
N MET A 1 -6.22 -31.76 29.19
CA MET A 1 -5.37 -31.04 28.22
C MET A 1 -6.03 -31.17 26.87
N LEU A 2 -6.57 -30.10 26.28
CA LEU A 2 -6.95 -29.99 24.86
C LEU A 2 -7.62 -28.63 24.65
N PHE A 3 -6.82 -27.61 24.37
CA PHE A 3 -7.29 -26.45 23.60
C PHE A 3 -6.60 -26.55 22.24
N THR A 4 -7.19 -27.31 21.32
CA THR A 4 -6.93 -27.12 19.90
C THR A 4 -7.53 -25.78 19.53
N SER A 5 -6.69 -24.74 19.62
CA SER A 5 -7.02 -23.42 19.11
C SER A 5 -7.25 -23.57 17.61
N PHE A 6 -8.52 -23.49 17.21
CA PHE A 6 -8.93 -23.32 15.83
C PHE A 6 -8.33 -22.01 15.35
N CYS A 7 -7.15 -22.08 14.73
CA CYS A 7 -6.68 -21.02 13.88
C CYS A 7 -7.58 -21.05 12.64
N SER A 8 -8.75 -20.42 12.76
CA SER A 8 -9.55 -20.03 11.62
C SER A 8 -8.73 -18.98 10.88
N LEU A 9 -7.82 -19.46 10.02
CA LEU A 9 -7.17 -18.65 9.01
C LEU A 9 -8.29 -18.20 8.07
N ALA A 10 -9.01 -17.14 8.46
CA ALA A 10 -9.53 -16.20 7.50
C ALA A 10 -8.31 -15.83 6.66
N GLN A 11 -8.20 -16.43 5.48
CA GLN A 11 -7.17 -16.14 4.51
C GLN A 11 -7.45 -14.71 4.06
N THR A 12 -7.00 -13.74 4.87
CA THR A 12 -7.12 -12.32 4.54
C THR A 12 -6.38 -12.19 3.22
N LYS A 13 -7.12 -11.90 2.15
CA LYS A 13 -6.55 -11.67 0.83
C LYS A 13 -5.72 -10.40 0.93
N VAL A 14 -4.45 -10.55 1.32
CA VAL A 14 -3.51 -9.45 1.47
C VAL A 14 -3.44 -8.73 0.13
N PRO A 15 -3.76 -7.43 0.07
CA PRO A 15 -3.63 -6.68 -1.16
C PRO A 15 -2.20 -6.76 -1.69
N TYR A 16 -2.05 -6.73 -3.02
CA TYR A 16 -0.73 -6.82 -3.62
C TYR A 16 -0.56 -5.93 -4.83
N VAL A 17 0.68 -5.50 -5.06
CA VAL A 17 1.10 -4.77 -6.26
C VAL A 17 2.01 -5.66 -7.08
N ASP A 18 1.58 -5.97 -8.29
CA ASP A 18 2.35 -6.84 -9.19
C ASP A 18 3.58 -6.13 -9.81
N TYR A 19 4.34 -6.87 -10.62
CA TYR A 19 5.54 -6.33 -11.26
C TYR A 19 5.27 -5.26 -12.33
N LYS A 20 4.02 -5.11 -12.78
CA LYS A 20 3.54 -4.08 -13.72
C LYS A 20 2.98 -2.86 -13.01
N GLY A 21 2.83 -2.91 -11.68
CA GLY A 21 2.30 -1.82 -10.87
C GLY A 21 0.79 -1.86 -10.70
N HIS A 22 0.13 -2.93 -11.09
CA HIS A 22 -1.29 -3.08 -10.84
C HIS A 22 -1.52 -3.37 -9.35
N ILE A 23 -2.42 -2.62 -8.72
CA ILE A 23 -2.82 -2.80 -7.32
C ILE A 23 -4.05 -3.70 -7.30
N TYR A 24 -3.95 -4.82 -6.59
CA TYR A 24 -5.02 -5.79 -6.43
C TYR A 24 -5.49 -5.85 -4.99
N TYR A 25 -6.81 -5.85 -4.80
CA TYR A 25 -7.45 -6.19 -3.54
C TYR A 25 -8.55 -7.21 -3.80
N GLN A 26 -8.58 -8.28 -3.01
CA GLN A 26 -9.51 -9.40 -3.19
C GLN A 26 -9.54 -10.05 -4.60
N ASN A 27 -8.45 -9.94 -5.36
CA ASN A 27 -8.30 -10.34 -6.77
C ASN A 27 -8.98 -9.40 -7.81
N LYS A 28 -9.51 -8.25 -7.38
CA LYS A 28 -9.94 -7.16 -8.28
C LYS A 28 -8.79 -6.17 -8.40
N GLN A 29 -8.49 -5.73 -9.63
CA GLN A 29 -7.57 -4.60 -9.82
C GLN A 29 -8.30 -3.33 -9.38
N ILE A 30 -7.70 -2.59 -8.46
CA ILE A 30 -8.27 -1.41 -7.81
C ILE A 30 -7.42 -0.15 -8.03
N GLY A 31 -6.37 -0.22 -8.85
CA GLY A 31 -5.52 0.94 -9.10
C GLY A 31 -4.26 0.58 -9.86
N ASN A 32 -3.51 1.62 -10.23
CA ASN A 32 -2.26 1.49 -10.94
C ASN A 32 -1.18 2.35 -10.28
N LEU A 33 0.05 1.85 -10.34
CA LEU A 33 1.23 2.48 -9.79
C LEU A 33 2.28 2.60 -10.88
N THR A 34 2.82 3.80 -11.04
CA THR A 34 3.93 4.12 -11.94
C THR A 34 5.17 4.48 -11.13
N LYS A 35 6.25 4.86 -11.81
CA LYS A 35 7.42 5.45 -11.14
C LYS A 35 7.12 6.83 -10.53
N GLU A 36 6.13 7.53 -11.06
CA GLU A 36 5.75 8.87 -10.62
C GLU A 36 4.82 8.80 -9.41
N GLY A 37 4.00 7.75 -9.30
CA GLY A 37 3.17 7.51 -8.13
C GLY A 37 1.89 6.75 -8.49
N SER A 38 0.81 7.00 -7.78
CA SER A 38 -0.47 6.33 -8.03
C SER A 38 -1.32 7.08 -9.05
N LEU A 39 -2.10 6.34 -9.81
CA LEU A 39 -3.03 6.87 -10.80
C LEU A 39 -4.48 6.59 -10.38
N ASP A 40 -5.38 7.52 -10.71
CA ASP A 40 -6.82 7.27 -10.71
C ASP A 40 -7.25 6.42 -11.92
N ASN A 41 -8.55 6.16 -12.03
CA ASN A 41 -9.14 5.42 -13.16
C ASN A 41 -9.04 6.14 -14.52
N ASN A 42 -8.80 7.45 -14.50
CA ASN A 42 -8.63 8.28 -15.70
C ASN A 42 -7.15 8.37 -16.12
N GLY A 43 -6.24 7.73 -15.36
CA GLY A 43 -4.79 7.80 -15.59
C GLY A 43 -4.13 9.09 -15.09
N MET A 44 -4.83 9.89 -14.26
CA MET A 44 -4.26 11.08 -13.64
C MET A 44 -3.51 10.72 -12.35
N VAL A 45 -2.37 11.36 -12.12
CA VAL A 45 -1.57 11.15 -10.91
C VAL A 45 -2.30 11.73 -9.69
N VAL A 46 -2.65 10.87 -8.72
CA VAL A 46 -3.32 11.29 -7.47
C VAL A 46 -2.36 11.41 -6.29
N THR A 47 -1.30 10.60 -6.26
CA THR A 47 -0.17 10.81 -5.33
C THR A 47 1.15 10.61 -6.00
N LYS A 48 2.18 11.25 -5.45
CA LYS A 48 3.57 11.05 -5.85
C LYS A 48 4.51 11.13 -4.67
N VAL A 49 5.71 10.58 -4.85
CA VAL A 49 6.84 10.82 -3.93
C VAL A 49 7.71 11.93 -4.52
N ASN A 50 7.89 13.03 -3.79
CA ASN A 50 8.73 14.15 -4.24
C ASN A 50 10.23 13.88 -3.99
N GLY A 51 11.09 14.80 -4.43
CA GLY A 51 12.54 14.67 -4.26
C GLY A 51 13.03 14.65 -2.81
N ASN A 52 12.19 15.07 -1.85
CA ASN A 52 12.47 15.03 -0.42
C ASN A 52 12.03 13.70 0.24
N GLY A 53 11.46 12.78 -0.55
CA GLY A 53 10.90 11.52 -0.05
C GLY A 53 9.55 11.69 0.65
N GLU A 54 8.85 12.79 0.43
CA GLU A 54 7.51 13.03 0.97
C GLU A 54 6.46 12.48 0.01
N ILE A 55 5.44 11.84 0.55
CA ILE A 55 4.26 11.44 -0.22
C ILE A 55 3.30 12.61 -0.20
N ILE A 56 2.92 13.11 -1.37
CA ILE A 56 2.01 14.23 -1.52
C ILE A 56 0.85 13.85 -2.42
N ASP A 57 -0.33 14.40 -2.14
CA ASP A 57 -1.48 14.32 -3.03
C ASP A 57 -1.38 15.32 -4.20
N SER A 58 -2.39 15.30 -5.08
CA SER A 58 -2.50 16.21 -6.22
C SER A 58 -2.62 17.69 -5.84
N ASN A 59 -3.04 18.00 -4.61
CA ASN A 59 -3.13 19.35 -4.06
C ASN A 59 -1.84 19.79 -3.34
N GLY A 60 -0.84 18.91 -3.24
CA GLY A 60 0.40 19.15 -2.52
C GLY A 60 0.32 18.91 -1.00
N LYS A 61 -0.79 18.37 -0.48
CA LYS A 61 -0.90 17.97 0.92
C LYS A 61 0.03 16.78 1.15
N GLN A 62 0.83 16.87 2.20
CA GLN A 62 1.68 15.76 2.63
C GLN A 62 0.84 14.66 3.28
N LEU A 63 0.93 13.46 2.71
CA LEU A 63 0.27 12.22 3.15
C LEU A 63 1.24 11.28 3.87
N GLY A 64 2.54 11.55 3.83
CA GLY A 64 3.51 10.70 4.49
C GLY A 64 4.94 11.11 4.18
N LYS A 65 5.88 10.29 4.68
CA LYS A 65 7.30 10.46 4.41
C LYS A 65 8.04 9.13 4.44
N LEU A 66 8.93 8.92 3.49
CA LEU A 66 9.91 7.85 3.54
C LEU A 66 10.85 8.10 4.74
N ALA A 67 10.94 7.13 5.64
CA ALA A 67 11.90 7.16 6.74
C ALA A 67 13.24 6.59 6.25
N LYS A 68 14.32 6.82 7.01
CA LYS A 68 15.63 6.21 6.70
C LYS A 68 15.49 4.69 6.65
N GLY A 69 16.11 4.06 5.64
CA GLY A 69 16.08 2.61 5.45
C GLY A 69 14.83 2.12 4.72
N SER A 70 14.31 0.95 5.13
CA SER A 70 13.13 0.31 4.51
C SER A 70 11.87 0.57 5.35
N SER A 71 11.61 1.83 5.68
CA SER A 71 10.45 2.23 6.48
C SER A 71 9.85 3.51 5.96
N PHE A 72 8.57 3.71 6.19
CA PHE A 72 7.88 4.96 5.87
C PHE A 72 6.78 5.21 6.87
N VAL A 73 6.32 6.45 6.92
CA VAL A 73 5.20 6.88 7.74
C VAL A 73 4.11 7.38 6.82
N TYR A 74 2.88 6.98 7.09
CA TYR A 74 1.69 7.44 6.39
C TYR A 74 0.75 8.15 7.38
N TYR A 75 0.21 9.28 6.95
CA TYR A 75 -0.69 10.12 7.73
C TYR A 75 -2.11 9.88 7.25
N PHE A 76 -2.86 9.12 8.05
CA PHE A 76 -4.31 9.13 8.01
C PHE A 76 -4.81 10.41 8.70
N ASN A 77 -6.04 10.83 8.39
CA ASN A 77 -6.63 12.09 8.87
C ASN A 77 -6.30 12.41 10.34
N ASP A 78 -6.53 11.45 11.25
CA ASP A 78 -6.29 11.63 12.69
C ASP A 78 -5.23 10.67 13.26
N LYS A 79 -4.59 9.85 12.40
CA LYS A 79 -3.67 8.80 12.83
C LYS A 79 -2.42 8.78 11.98
N THR A 80 -1.28 8.68 12.65
CA THR A 80 0.00 8.40 11.98
C THR A 80 0.31 6.92 12.14
N GLU A 81 0.66 6.25 11.04
CA GLU A 81 1.04 4.84 11.05
C GLU A 81 2.41 4.63 10.41
N LYS A 82 3.23 3.82 11.07
CA LYS A 82 4.56 3.47 10.60
C LYS A 82 4.51 2.11 9.93
N TYR A 83 5.15 2.03 8.78
CA TYR A 83 5.28 0.81 8.01
C TYR A 83 6.75 0.44 7.80
N THR A 84 6.98 -0.85 7.62
CA THR A 84 8.27 -1.41 7.25
C THR A 84 8.13 -2.22 5.97
N ILE A 85 9.16 -2.19 5.13
CA ILE A 85 9.24 -2.93 3.87
C ILE A 85 10.28 -4.03 4.06
N GLY A 86 9.88 -5.28 3.88
CA GLY A 86 10.75 -6.43 3.94
C GLY A 86 11.76 -6.48 2.77
N LYS A 87 12.73 -7.39 2.91
CA LYS A 87 13.61 -7.77 1.81
C LYS A 87 12.78 -8.44 0.69
N PRO A 88 13.17 -8.29 -0.58
CA PRO A 88 12.48 -8.98 -1.66
C PRO A 88 12.67 -10.49 -1.50
N SER A 89 11.59 -11.23 -1.65
CA SER A 89 11.62 -12.69 -1.77
C SER A 89 12.10 -13.13 -3.16
N HIS A 90 12.17 -14.44 -3.41
CA HIS A 90 12.70 -15.00 -4.65
C HIS A 90 11.98 -14.53 -5.92
N ASN A 91 10.69 -14.13 -5.82
CA ASN A 91 9.90 -13.62 -6.93
C ASN A 91 9.86 -12.08 -6.98
N GLY A 92 10.71 -11.40 -6.20
CA GLY A 92 10.77 -9.94 -6.14
C GLY A 92 9.71 -9.28 -5.26
N MET A 93 8.82 -10.03 -4.63
CA MET A 93 7.77 -9.48 -3.75
C MET A 93 8.32 -9.16 -2.36
N CYS A 94 7.89 -8.04 -1.80
CA CYS A 94 8.26 -7.54 -0.48
C CYS A 94 7.03 -7.46 0.40
N GLU A 95 7.15 -7.90 1.64
CA GLU A 95 6.10 -7.73 2.64
C GLU A 95 6.12 -6.30 3.19
N VAL A 96 4.97 -5.63 3.20
CA VAL A 96 4.78 -4.35 3.86
C VAL A 96 4.04 -4.62 5.17
N LYS A 97 4.65 -4.26 6.29
CA LYS A 97 4.11 -4.51 7.64
C LYS A 97 3.79 -3.22 8.37
N ASN A 98 2.67 -3.20 9.10
CA ASN A 98 2.34 -2.12 10.01
C ASN A 98 3.13 -2.22 11.33
N SER A 99 2.86 -1.31 12.28
CA SER A 99 3.51 -1.28 13.60
C SER A 99 3.27 -2.53 14.44
N ASP A 100 2.16 -3.22 14.19
CA ASP A 100 1.78 -4.45 14.90
C ASP A 100 2.46 -5.70 14.29
N GLY A 101 3.27 -5.51 13.24
CA GLY A 101 3.96 -6.58 12.53
C GLY A 101 3.07 -7.36 11.55
N GLN A 102 1.82 -6.94 11.36
CA GLN A 102 0.90 -7.56 10.42
C GLN A 102 1.26 -7.16 8.99
N THR A 103 1.28 -8.14 8.07
CA THR A 103 1.45 -7.87 6.64
C THR A 103 0.17 -7.25 6.08
N VAL A 104 0.25 -5.98 5.69
CA VAL A 104 -0.88 -5.22 5.15
C VAL A 104 -0.91 -5.18 3.62
N MET A 105 0.25 -5.40 2.98
CA MET A 105 0.38 -5.42 1.53
C MET A 105 1.59 -6.26 1.11
N LEU A 106 1.51 -6.89 -0.06
CA LEU A 106 2.68 -7.39 -0.79
C LEU A 106 3.00 -6.44 -1.96
N LEU A 107 4.27 -6.11 -2.17
CA LEU A 107 4.67 -5.14 -3.20
C LEU A 107 5.87 -5.65 -3.98
N HIS A 108 5.79 -5.64 -5.31
CA HIS A 108 6.95 -5.97 -6.13
C HIS A 108 8.08 -4.93 -5.96
N ASN A 109 9.33 -5.40 -5.89
CA ASN A 109 10.51 -4.59 -5.56
C ASN A 109 10.71 -3.36 -6.47
N ASN A 110 10.20 -3.41 -7.71
CA ASN A 110 10.21 -2.28 -8.66
C ASN A 110 9.53 -1.02 -8.10
N TYR A 111 8.59 -1.18 -7.17
CA TYR A 111 7.73 -0.11 -6.66
C TYR A 111 8.01 0.24 -5.20
N LYS A 112 9.14 -0.20 -4.63
CA LYS A 112 9.49 0.09 -3.22
C LYS A 112 9.44 1.56 -2.86
N GLN A 113 9.88 2.42 -3.78
CA GLN A 113 9.85 3.87 -3.56
C GLN A 113 8.43 4.42 -3.57
N GLN A 114 7.49 3.74 -4.21
CA GLN A 114 6.09 4.12 -4.35
C GLN A 114 5.16 3.34 -3.41
N VAL A 115 5.69 2.56 -2.46
CA VAL A 115 4.90 1.76 -1.52
C VAL A 115 3.81 2.56 -0.81
N ALA A 116 4.12 3.80 -0.43
CA ALA A 116 3.19 4.64 0.29
C ALA A 116 2.08 5.20 -0.61
N CYS A 117 2.34 5.37 -1.91
CA CYS A 117 1.30 5.65 -2.90
C CYS A 117 0.37 4.44 -3.05
N ALA A 118 0.91 3.22 -2.95
CA ALA A 118 0.10 2.01 -2.97
C ALA A 118 -0.78 1.87 -1.71
N ILE A 119 -0.23 2.17 -0.52
CA ILE A 119 -0.99 2.20 0.74
C ILE A 119 -2.11 3.24 0.68
N HIS A 120 -1.83 4.44 0.16
CA HIS A 120 -2.86 5.45 -0.08
C HIS A 120 -4.05 4.88 -0.86
N CYS A 121 -3.78 4.22 -1.98
CA CYS A 121 -4.83 3.60 -2.79
C CYS A 121 -5.58 2.44 -2.13
N LEU A 122 -5.03 1.82 -1.08
CA LEU A 122 -5.77 0.80 -0.31
C LEU A 122 -6.78 1.41 0.66
N HIS A 123 -6.53 2.62 1.13
CA HIS A 123 -7.32 3.26 2.17
C HIS A 123 -8.21 4.39 1.65
N GLU A 124 -7.91 4.91 0.46
CA GLU A 124 -8.62 6.03 -0.14
C GLU A 124 -9.25 5.62 -1.49
N ASN A 125 -10.49 6.06 -1.70
CA ASN A 125 -11.31 5.59 -2.82
C ASN A 125 -10.97 6.25 -4.16
N HIS A 126 -10.17 7.32 -4.21
CA HIS A 126 -9.88 8.02 -5.46
C HIS A 126 -8.91 7.26 -6.39
N CYS A 127 -8.28 6.17 -5.91
CA CYS A 127 -7.53 5.27 -6.77
C CYS A 127 -8.39 4.12 -7.32
N MET A 128 -9.53 3.85 -6.66
CA MET A 128 -10.38 2.70 -6.93
C MET A 128 -11.47 3.04 -7.94
N PRO A 129 -11.92 2.09 -8.77
CA PRO A 129 -13.14 2.27 -9.56
C PRO A 129 -14.35 2.43 -8.62
N SER A 130 -15.34 3.24 -9.02
CA SER A 130 -16.48 3.65 -8.18
C SER A 130 -17.37 2.49 -7.70
N ASP A 131 -17.21 1.31 -8.29
CA ASP A 131 -17.88 0.05 -7.95
C ASP A 131 -17.05 -0.85 -7.02
N ALA A 132 -15.86 -0.40 -6.59
CA ALA A 132 -14.96 -1.09 -5.66
C ALA A 132 -14.86 -0.37 -4.31
N GLU A 133 -15.97 0.14 -3.77
CA GLU A 133 -15.98 0.69 -2.42
C GLU A 133 -15.61 -0.40 -1.40
N HIS A 134 -14.38 -0.34 -0.91
CA HIS A 134 -13.94 -1.08 0.26
C HIS A 134 -13.47 -0.11 1.32
N LYS A 135 -14.30 0.08 2.35
CA LYS A 135 -13.82 0.67 3.59
C LYS A 135 -12.98 -0.37 4.32
N HIS A 136 -11.67 -0.30 4.19
CA HIS A 136 -10.77 -0.86 5.21
C HIS A 136 -11.06 -0.10 6.51
N LYS A 137 -11.92 -0.69 7.35
CA LYS A 137 -12.22 -0.19 8.70
C LYS A 137 -11.16 -0.69 9.68
#